data_AF-A0A1Z5J1R2-F1
#
_entry.id   AF-A0A1Z5J1R2-F1
#
_cell.length_a   1.000
_cell.length_b   1.000
_cell.length_c   1.000
_cell.angle_alpha   90.00
_cell.angle_beta   90.00
_cell.angle_gamma   90.00
#
_symmetry.space_group_name_H-M   'P 1'
#
loop_
_entity.id
_entity.type
_entity.pdbx_description
1 polymer ?
#
loop_
_entity_poly.entity_id
_entity_poly.type
_entity_poly.pdbx_seq_one_letter_code
_entity_poly.pdbx_strand_id
1 'polypeptide(L)'
;MPELPEVETVRRGLTRLVGNAKITSVDVYYEKMVSPEADQFKKMLAGKTIERIDRRGKYLLFRFNDDLTMVSHLRMEGKYDVQPDGNPITKHTHVVFHLDDHRDLRYTDTRKFGRMHLLKTGDETKLVSGLKKMGPEPTPETLTVEYMKQIFSKSKKAIKPFLLDQSNIAGLGNIYVDETLWLSRIHPEQPTNTIPEFQIRQLRENIIAEIKRAIEGHGTTVHSFSTAYGEAGEFQNHLMVYGRKGEPCFRCDTPIEKTKVAQRGTHFCPDCQVLRKDPGVTMVLGLTGGIATGKSTVSEFFKAYQIPVIDADKVAREVVEPGTKGLKEIQTTFGWQMIQPDGTLDRHALGTLVFSQPEKLAQLNSITGPLIKKAVVRKLRGYRRRQVPLVIYDAPTLFEAHGAAGMNEIMVVNVPDQVQLQRLMARDHLSKKEALERINAQMPLAEKVKRADVVIDNSDSVDKTKAQVVRWLNEAGFGSLITDKSN
;
A
#
# COMPACT_ATOMS: atom_id res chain seq x y z
N MET A 1 -5.41 20.03 -3.71
CA MET A 1 -6.72 19.69 -4.31
C MET A 1 -7.37 18.74 -3.33
N PRO A 2 -8.54 19.04 -2.76
CA PRO A 2 -9.32 18.05 -2.03
C PRO A 2 -9.49 16.79 -2.90
N GLU A 3 -9.22 15.64 -2.31
CA GLU A 3 -9.43 14.34 -2.93
C GLU A 3 -10.78 13.80 -2.45
N LEU A 4 -11.08 12.53 -2.72
CA LEU A 4 -12.39 11.98 -2.36
C LEU A 4 -12.73 12.10 -0.87
N PRO A 5 -11.84 11.76 0.08
CA PRO A 5 -12.15 11.85 1.51
C PRO A 5 -12.52 13.26 1.94
N GLU A 6 -11.76 14.27 1.50
CA GLU A 6 -12.04 15.68 1.83
C GLU A 6 -13.38 16.14 1.25
N VAL A 7 -13.71 15.75 0.01
CA VAL A 7 -15.00 16.10 -0.61
C VAL A 7 -16.15 15.40 0.10
N GLU A 8 -15.97 14.16 0.55
CA GLU A 8 -16.98 13.45 1.35
C GLU A 8 -17.19 14.10 2.72
N THR A 9 -16.12 14.55 3.38
CA THR A 9 -16.23 15.33 4.63
C THR A 9 -17.04 16.59 4.43
N VAL A 10 -16.76 17.36 3.36
CA VAL A 10 -17.51 18.56 3.01
C VAL A 10 -18.97 18.23 2.71
N ARG A 11 -19.23 17.16 1.94
CA ARG A 11 -20.60 16.70 1.63
C ARG A 11 -21.40 16.41 2.89
N ARG A 12 -20.83 15.66 3.84
CA ARG A 12 -21.46 15.32 5.13
C ARG A 12 -21.75 16.56 5.97
N GLY A 13 -20.79 17.48 6.07
CA GLY A 13 -20.95 18.73 6.81
C GLY A 13 -22.03 19.62 6.20
N LEU A 14 -21.99 19.84 4.89
CA LEU A 14 -23.01 20.65 4.19
C LEU A 14 -24.40 20.03 4.28
N THR A 15 -24.53 18.71 4.15
CA THR A 15 -25.83 18.03 4.29
C THR A 15 -26.48 18.34 5.65
N ARG A 16 -25.68 18.40 6.71
CA ARG A 16 -26.17 18.75 8.06
C ARG A 16 -26.46 20.24 8.21
N LEU A 17 -25.65 21.10 7.60
CA LEU A 17 -25.75 22.54 7.76
C LEU A 17 -26.88 23.16 6.94
N VAL A 18 -27.05 22.75 5.68
CA VAL A 18 -27.96 23.40 4.72
C VAL A 18 -28.99 22.45 4.10
N GLY A 19 -29.04 21.20 4.55
CA GLY A 19 -30.07 20.26 4.11
C GLY A 19 -31.47 20.77 4.42
N ASN A 20 -32.36 20.68 3.43
CA ASN A 20 -33.72 21.19 3.41
C ASN A 20 -33.88 22.72 3.51
N ALA A 21 -32.79 23.49 3.48
CA ALA A 21 -32.87 24.94 3.43
C ALA A 21 -33.35 25.43 2.05
N LYS A 22 -34.16 26.50 2.03
CA LYS A 22 -34.63 27.11 0.78
C LYS A 22 -33.75 28.29 0.42
N ILE A 23 -33.30 28.33 -0.82
CA ILE A 23 -32.56 29.46 -1.38
C ILE A 23 -33.56 30.58 -1.70
N THR A 24 -33.39 31.75 -1.09
CA THR A 24 -34.19 32.93 -1.36
C THR A 24 -33.65 33.69 -2.58
N SER A 25 -32.33 33.86 -2.66
CA SER A 25 -31.62 34.48 -3.77
C SER A 25 -30.17 33.98 -3.86
N VAL A 26 -29.50 34.30 -4.96
CA VAL A 26 -28.10 33.94 -5.20
C VAL A 26 -27.35 35.14 -5.75
N ASP A 27 -26.19 35.43 -5.17
CA ASP A 27 -25.23 36.41 -5.66
C ASP A 27 -24.04 35.71 -6.31
N VAL A 28 -23.60 36.22 -7.47
CA VAL A 28 -22.45 35.70 -8.22
C VAL A 28 -21.49 36.86 -8.52
N TYR A 29 -20.34 36.85 -7.87
CA TYR A 29 -19.28 37.86 -8.02
C TYR A 29 -18.20 37.46 -9.03
N TYR A 30 -18.19 36.19 -9.48
CA TYR A 30 -17.30 35.71 -10.53
C TYR A 30 -18.03 34.78 -11.50
N GLU A 31 -18.62 35.38 -12.54
CA GLU A 31 -19.52 34.71 -13.49
C GLU A 31 -18.91 33.47 -14.17
N LYS A 32 -17.61 33.48 -14.47
CA LYS A 32 -16.90 32.34 -15.10
C LYS A 32 -16.88 31.07 -14.23
N MET A 33 -17.32 31.16 -12.97
CA MET A 33 -17.44 30.03 -12.05
C MET A 33 -18.71 29.21 -12.31
N VAL A 34 -19.77 29.83 -12.80
CA VAL A 34 -21.09 29.21 -12.92
C VAL A 34 -21.44 28.93 -14.39
N SER A 35 -22.27 27.91 -14.58
CA SER A 35 -22.87 27.53 -15.86
C SER A 35 -24.29 27.03 -15.55
N PRO A 36 -25.34 27.46 -16.25
CA PRO A 36 -25.36 28.40 -17.38
C PRO A 36 -24.98 29.83 -16.96
N GLU A 37 -25.20 30.81 -17.83
CA GLU A 37 -24.91 32.23 -17.57
C GLU A 37 -25.45 32.69 -16.20
N ALA A 38 -24.72 33.59 -15.54
CA ALA A 38 -24.96 33.91 -14.13
C ALA A 38 -26.41 34.36 -13.85
N ASP A 39 -27.02 35.15 -14.73
CA ASP A 39 -28.41 35.59 -14.56
C ASP A 39 -29.42 34.43 -14.64
N GLN A 40 -29.19 33.48 -15.55
CA GLN A 40 -30.03 32.29 -15.65
C GLN A 40 -29.82 31.37 -14.44
N PHE A 41 -28.56 31.18 -14.02
CA PHE A 41 -28.20 30.40 -12.84
C PHE A 41 -28.90 30.93 -11.57
N LYS A 42 -28.85 32.25 -11.33
CA LYS A 42 -29.51 32.92 -10.20
C LYS A 42 -31.04 32.72 -10.24
N LYS A 43 -31.67 32.98 -11.39
CA LYS A 43 -33.13 32.83 -11.57
C LYS A 43 -33.60 31.39 -11.35
N MET A 44 -32.83 30.41 -11.82
CA MET A 44 -33.20 28.99 -11.70
C MET A 44 -33.09 28.46 -10.28
N LEU A 45 -32.19 29.02 -9.45
CA LEU A 45 -32.00 28.60 -8.05
C LEU A 45 -32.85 29.37 -7.05
N ALA A 46 -33.31 30.58 -7.37
CA ALA A 46 -34.20 31.34 -6.50
C ALA A 46 -35.48 30.53 -6.20
N GLY A 47 -35.79 30.38 -4.92
CA GLY A 47 -36.92 29.61 -4.41
C GLY A 47 -36.71 28.09 -4.34
N LYS A 48 -35.56 27.56 -4.76
CA LYS A 48 -35.27 26.12 -4.71
C LYS A 48 -34.83 25.66 -3.32
N THR A 49 -35.17 24.44 -2.98
CA THR A 49 -34.81 23.80 -1.70
C THR A 49 -33.68 22.81 -1.92
N ILE A 50 -32.65 22.81 -1.07
CA ILE A 50 -31.54 21.84 -1.11
C ILE A 50 -32.02 20.54 -0.46
N GLU A 51 -32.55 19.59 -1.24
CA GLU A 51 -33.09 18.32 -0.69
C GLU A 51 -31.98 17.42 -0.12
N ARG A 52 -30.86 17.29 -0.84
CA ARG A 52 -29.71 16.52 -0.38
C ARG A 52 -28.44 16.93 -1.13
N ILE A 53 -27.29 16.50 -0.61
CA ILE A 53 -26.00 16.69 -1.27
C ILE A 53 -25.33 15.33 -1.43
N ASP A 54 -25.20 14.91 -2.68
CA ASP A 54 -24.50 13.70 -3.09
C ASP A 54 -23.04 14.01 -3.46
N ARG A 55 -22.23 12.97 -3.71
CA ARG A 55 -20.87 13.10 -4.22
C ARG A 55 -20.62 12.09 -5.33
N ARG A 56 -19.86 12.51 -6.35
CA ARG A 56 -19.30 11.61 -7.37
C ARG A 56 -17.84 11.95 -7.62
N GLY A 57 -16.93 11.04 -7.31
CA GLY A 57 -15.48 11.29 -7.28
C GLY A 57 -15.15 12.49 -6.40
N LYS A 58 -14.68 13.57 -7.02
CA LYS A 58 -14.31 14.83 -6.36
C LYS A 58 -15.32 15.97 -6.60
N TYR A 59 -16.53 15.62 -7.04
CA TYR A 59 -17.63 16.56 -7.28
C TYR A 59 -18.68 16.43 -6.18
N LEU A 60 -19.21 17.57 -5.73
CA LEU A 60 -20.43 17.69 -4.93
C LEU A 60 -21.61 17.85 -5.88
N LEU A 61 -22.73 17.20 -5.57
CA LEU A 61 -23.97 17.27 -6.34
C LEU A 61 -25.06 17.76 -5.40
N PHE A 62 -25.35 19.05 -5.44
CA PHE A 62 -26.48 19.63 -4.70
C PHE A 62 -27.76 19.28 -5.46
N ARG A 63 -28.62 18.49 -4.84
CA ARG A 63 -29.92 18.09 -5.37
C ARG A 63 -30.96 19.07 -4.88
N PHE A 64 -31.68 19.66 -5.82
CA PHE A 64 -32.78 20.56 -5.52
C PHE A 64 -34.11 19.94 -5.96
N ASN A 65 -35.20 20.47 -5.42
CA ASN A 65 -36.53 20.20 -5.95
C ASN A 65 -36.65 20.63 -7.42
N ASP A 66 -37.69 20.14 -8.10
CA ASP A 66 -37.95 20.34 -9.53
C ASP A 66 -36.86 19.78 -10.46
N ASP A 67 -36.32 18.60 -10.10
CA ASP A 67 -35.35 17.84 -10.89
C ASP A 67 -34.13 18.65 -11.33
N LEU A 68 -33.59 19.46 -10.41
CA LEU A 68 -32.44 20.30 -10.68
C LEU A 68 -31.23 19.88 -9.84
N THR A 69 -30.04 19.89 -10.44
CA THR A 69 -28.79 19.55 -9.77
C THR A 69 -27.72 20.57 -10.09
N MET A 70 -27.02 21.05 -9.05
CA MET A 70 -25.77 21.80 -9.21
C MET A 70 -24.58 20.88 -8.95
N VAL A 71 -23.79 20.63 -9.98
CA VAL A 71 -22.52 19.92 -9.92
C VAL A 71 -21.40 20.91 -9.60
N SER A 72 -20.83 20.83 -8.40
CA SER A 72 -19.75 21.70 -7.93
C SER A 72 -18.44 20.94 -7.79
N HIS A 73 -17.32 21.54 -8.22
CA HIS A 73 -15.98 20.99 -8.04
C HIS A 73 -15.07 22.00 -7.34
N LEU A 74 -14.58 21.66 -6.15
CA LEU A 74 -13.76 22.55 -5.30
C LEU A 74 -12.38 22.89 -5.92
N ARG A 75 -11.86 22.01 -6.79
CA ARG A 75 -10.53 22.14 -7.40
C ARG A 75 -9.46 22.32 -6.33
N MET A 76 -8.59 23.31 -6.40
CA MET A 76 -7.39 23.33 -5.56
C MET A 76 -7.66 23.85 -4.15
N GLU A 77 -8.42 24.94 -4.03
CA GLU A 77 -8.58 25.74 -2.81
C GLU A 77 -10.03 26.21 -2.59
N GLY A 78 -10.97 25.67 -3.38
CA GLY A 78 -12.39 25.94 -3.20
C GLY A 78 -12.91 25.42 -1.87
N LYS A 79 -13.75 26.20 -1.20
CA LYS A 79 -14.35 25.88 0.09
C LYS A 79 -15.80 26.33 0.12
N TYR A 80 -16.57 25.64 0.96
CA TYR A 80 -17.87 26.11 1.40
C TYR A 80 -17.83 26.40 2.89
N ASP A 81 -18.53 27.44 3.30
CA ASP A 81 -18.81 27.78 4.68
C ASP A 81 -20.23 28.33 4.81
N VAL A 82 -20.78 28.26 6.02
CA VAL A 82 -22.12 28.79 6.34
C VAL A 82 -21.95 29.88 7.38
N GLN A 83 -22.49 31.06 7.10
CA GLN A 83 -22.39 32.25 7.94
C GLN A 83 -23.77 32.85 8.16
N PRO A 84 -24.01 33.61 9.25
CA PRO A 84 -25.15 34.52 9.31
C PRO A 84 -25.19 35.49 8.12
N ASP A 85 -26.39 35.83 7.65
CA ASP A 85 -26.58 36.88 6.64
C ASP A 85 -26.06 38.24 7.15
N GLY A 86 -25.72 39.13 6.21
CA GLY A 86 -25.16 40.45 6.55
C GLY A 86 -23.68 40.46 6.99
N ASN A 87 -23.09 39.31 7.34
CA ASN A 87 -21.65 39.24 7.62
C ASN A 87 -20.83 39.66 6.40
N PRO A 88 -19.73 40.45 6.55
CA PRO A 88 -18.93 40.91 5.43
C PRO A 88 -18.43 39.77 4.54
N ILE A 89 -18.53 39.95 3.22
CA ILE A 89 -17.93 39.03 2.25
C ILE A 89 -16.45 39.36 2.05
N THR A 90 -15.63 38.34 1.83
CA THR A 90 -14.20 38.53 1.51
C THR A 90 -13.99 38.63 0.00
N LYS A 91 -12.86 39.21 -0.44
CA LYS A 91 -12.49 39.29 -1.88
C LYS A 91 -12.40 37.94 -2.60
N HIS A 92 -12.40 36.84 -1.86
CA HIS A 92 -12.32 35.47 -2.38
C HIS A 92 -13.67 34.75 -2.34
N THR A 93 -14.73 35.41 -1.89
CA THR A 93 -16.12 34.91 -1.94
C THR A 93 -16.67 35.20 -3.33
N HIS A 94 -17.07 34.15 -4.05
CA HIS A 94 -17.46 34.28 -5.46
C HIS A 94 -18.91 33.95 -5.74
N VAL A 95 -19.53 33.11 -4.89
CA VAL A 95 -20.95 32.76 -4.98
C VAL A 95 -21.52 32.74 -3.56
N VAL A 96 -22.67 33.36 -3.35
CA VAL A 96 -23.39 33.36 -2.07
C VAL A 96 -24.82 32.91 -2.35
N PHE A 97 -25.27 31.87 -1.65
CA PHE A 97 -26.65 31.40 -1.66
C PHE A 97 -27.30 31.88 -0.36
N HIS A 98 -28.25 32.80 -0.46
CA HIS A 98 -29.01 33.30 0.68
C HIS A 98 -30.10 32.28 1.03
N LEU A 99 -30.14 31.84 2.28
CA LEU A 99 -31.10 30.85 2.76
C LEU A 99 -32.29 31.56 3.43
N ASP A 100 -33.38 30.82 3.65
CA ASP A 100 -34.62 31.32 4.23
C ASP A 100 -34.60 31.45 5.76
N ASP A 101 -33.47 31.18 6.39
CA ASP A 101 -33.27 31.17 7.84
C ASP A 101 -32.13 32.07 8.32
N HIS A 102 -31.92 33.20 7.63
CA HIS A 102 -30.90 34.22 7.96
C HIS A 102 -29.45 33.72 7.90
N ARG A 103 -29.19 32.73 7.04
CA ARG A 103 -27.86 32.18 6.80
C ARG A 103 -27.50 32.28 5.32
N ASP A 104 -26.21 32.45 5.08
CA ASP A 104 -25.59 32.40 3.77
C ASP A 104 -24.73 31.14 3.64
N LEU A 105 -24.98 30.35 2.60
CA LEU A 105 -24.00 29.37 2.12
C LEU A 105 -23.05 30.08 1.15
N ARG A 106 -21.77 30.12 1.49
CA ARG A 106 -20.76 30.87 0.73
C ARG A 106 -19.78 29.92 0.07
N TYR A 107 -19.42 30.21 -1.17
CA TYR A 107 -18.31 29.54 -1.86
C TYR A 107 -17.13 30.50 -2.02
N THR A 108 -16.00 30.09 -1.46
CA THR A 108 -14.75 30.84 -1.53
C THR A 108 -13.69 30.09 -2.33
N ASP A 109 -12.90 30.80 -3.14
CA ASP A 109 -11.79 30.21 -3.91
C ASP A 109 -10.75 31.27 -4.27
N THR A 110 -9.61 31.23 -3.61
CA THR A 110 -8.46 32.13 -3.86
C THR A 110 -7.94 32.08 -5.29
N ARG A 111 -8.08 30.93 -5.97
CA ARG A 111 -7.52 30.67 -7.31
C ARG A 111 -8.56 30.71 -8.42
N LYS A 112 -9.84 30.83 -8.10
CA LYS A 112 -10.97 30.93 -9.05
C LYS A 112 -11.03 29.74 -10.04
N PHE A 113 -10.61 28.55 -9.60
CA PHE A 113 -10.60 27.34 -10.42
C PHE A 113 -11.89 26.53 -10.28
N GLY A 114 -12.59 26.68 -9.15
CA GLY A 114 -13.88 26.08 -8.88
C GLY A 114 -14.88 26.30 -10.01
N ARG A 115 -15.74 25.31 -10.23
CA ARG A 115 -16.81 25.39 -11.23
C ARG A 115 -18.11 24.82 -10.65
N MET A 116 -19.22 25.42 -11.04
CA MET A 116 -20.58 25.02 -10.71
C MET A 116 -21.40 24.89 -11.99
N HIS A 117 -21.96 23.73 -12.24
CA HIS A 117 -22.83 23.47 -13.40
C HIS A 117 -24.23 23.13 -12.90
N LEU A 118 -25.20 24.00 -13.17
CA LEU A 118 -26.61 23.80 -12.88
C LEU A 118 -27.30 23.20 -14.10
N LEU A 119 -27.94 22.05 -13.92
CA LEU A 119 -28.50 21.25 -14.99
C LEU A 119 -29.64 20.38 -14.46
N LYS A 120 -30.42 19.78 -15.37
CA LYS A 120 -31.47 18.83 -14.97
C LYS A 120 -30.85 17.57 -14.37
N THR A 121 -31.41 17.12 -13.26
CA THR A 121 -31.05 15.86 -12.61
C THR A 121 -31.10 14.71 -13.62
N GLY A 122 -30.02 13.92 -13.68
CA GLY A 122 -29.84 12.83 -14.65
C GLY A 122 -29.02 13.19 -15.90
N ASP A 123 -28.78 14.48 -16.16
CA ASP A 123 -27.93 14.93 -17.28
C ASP A 123 -26.45 15.18 -16.87
N GLU A 124 -26.07 14.90 -15.62
CA GLU A 124 -24.73 15.20 -15.07
C GLU A 124 -23.63 14.52 -15.88
N THR A 125 -23.80 13.24 -16.20
CA THR A 125 -22.83 12.44 -16.96
C THR A 125 -22.81 12.80 -18.45
N LYS A 126 -23.85 13.48 -18.96
CA LYS A 126 -23.91 13.92 -20.36
C LYS A 126 -23.22 15.26 -20.53
N LEU A 127 -23.50 16.20 -19.62
CA LEU A 127 -23.14 17.62 -19.76
C LEU A 127 -21.86 18.01 -19.02
N VAL A 128 -21.49 17.30 -17.94
CA VAL A 128 -20.24 17.57 -17.21
C VAL A 128 -19.15 16.62 -17.70
N SER A 129 -18.21 17.15 -18.49
CA SER A 129 -17.15 16.37 -19.13
C SER A 129 -16.33 15.50 -18.19
N GLY A 130 -16.10 15.97 -16.95
CA GLY A 130 -15.39 15.20 -15.93
C GLY A 130 -16.18 14.03 -15.36
N LEU A 131 -17.52 14.13 -15.28
CA LEU A 131 -18.40 13.05 -14.84
C LEU A 131 -18.64 12.02 -15.96
N LYS A 132 -18.69 12.46 -17.22
CA LYS A 132 -18.92 11.61 -18.40
C LYS A 132 -17.96 10.44 -18.52
N LYS A 133 -16.68 10.65 -18.21
CA LYS A 133 -15.61 9.66 -18.38
C LYS A 133 -15.18 9.02 -17.07
N MET A 134 -15.89 9.24 -15.98
CA MET A 134 -15.40 8.90 -14.65
C MET A 134 -15.43 7.39 -14.38
N GLY A 135 -14.32 6.84 -13.89
CA GLY A 135 -14.20 5.44 -13.45
C GLY A 135 -15.00 5.16 -12.18
N PRO A 136 -15.13 3.90 -11.73
CA PRO A 136 -15.93 3.53 -10.57
C PRO A 136 -15.48 4.24 -9.29
N GLU A 137 -16.40 4.34 -8.32
CA GLU A 137 -16.04 4.69 -6.94
C GLU A 137 -15.15 3.59 -6.34
N PRO A 138 -14.24 3.92 -5.40
CA PRO A 138 -13.40 2.94 -4.74
C PRO A 138 -14.15 2.24 -3.59
N THR A 139 -15.20 1.46 -3.92
CA THR A 139 -15.93 0.59 -2.98
C THR A 139 -15.77 -0.88 -3.35
N PRO A 140 -16.01 -1.83 -2.42
CA PRO A 140 -15.91 -3.25 -2.73
C PRO A 140 -16.77 -3.70 -3.91
N GLU A 141 -17.95 -3.09 -4.07
CA GLU A 141 -18.96 -3.45 -5.06
C GLU A 141 -18.61 -2.92 -6.45
N THR A 142 -18.07 -1.69 -6.55
CA THR A 142 -17.83 -1.03 -7.84
C THR A 142 -16.41 -1.19 -8.36
N LEU A 143 -15.42 -1.28 -7.46
CA LEU A 143 -14.02 -1.48 -7.83
C LEU A 143 -13.66 -2.96 -7.70
N THR A 144 -14.13 -3.81 -8.61
CA THR A 144 -13.88 -5.26 -8.54
C THR A 144 -12.46 -5.64 -8.99
N VAL A 145 -11.99 -6.82 -8.58
CA VAL A 145 -10.67 -7.35 -9.01
C VAL A 145 -10.66 -7.55 -10.52
N GLU A 146 -11.76 -8.05 -11.08
CA GLU A 146 -11.97 -8.30 -12.51
C GLU A 146 -11.88 -6.99 -13.31
N TYR A 147 -12.54 -5.94 -12.81
CA TYR A 147 -12.45 -4.60 -13.40
C TYR A 147 -11.00 -4.12 -13.43
N MET A 148 -10.30 -4.15 -12.29
CA MET A 148 -8.91 -3.68 -12.19
C MET A 148 -7.98 -4.49 -13.10
N LYS A 149 -8.11 -5.82 -13.15
CA LYS A 149 -7.37 -6.69 -14.08
C LYS A 149 -7.57 -6.24 -15.54
N GLN A 150 -8.82 -5.99 -15.93
CA GLN A 150 -9.16 -5.58 -17.28
C GLN A 150 -8.53 -4.23 -17.64
N ILE A 151 -8.67 -3.20 -16.80
CA ILE A 151 -8.13 -1.87 -17.10
C ILE A 151 -6.59 -1.83 -17.00
N PHE A 152 -5.98 -2.60 -16.10
CA PHE A 152 -4.53 -2.63 -15.93
C PHE A 152 -3.83 -3.27 -17.13
N SER A 153 -4.38 -4.37 -17.65
CA SER A 153 -3.82 -5.09 -18.81
C SER A 153 -3.72 -4.22 -20.08
N LYS A 154 -4.55 -3.18 -20.20
CA LYS A 154 -4.64 -2.30 -21.37
C LYS A 154 -3.64 -1.14 -21.36
N SER A 155 -2.90 -0.92 -20.27
CA SER A 155 -2.05 0.28 -20.10
C SER A 155 -0.60 -0.07 -19.80
N LYS A 156 0.32 0.49 -20.59
CA LYS A 156 1.78 0.45 -20.33
C LYS A 156 2.28 1.66 -19.53
N LYS A 157 1.39 2.59 -19.14
CA LYS A 157 1.77 3.76 -18.35
C LYS A 157 2.25 3.32 -16.96
N ALA A 158 3.10 4.13 -16.34
CA ALA A 158 3.41 4.01 -14.92
C ALA A 158 2.12 4.00 -14.08
N ILE A 159 2.09 3.21 -13.01
CA ILE A 159 0.89 3.01 -12.19
C ILE A 159 0.41 4.28 -11.51
N LYS A 160 1.31 5.14 -11.02
CA LYS A 160 0.91 6.39 -10.36
C LYS A 160 0.08 7.31 -11.28
N PRO A 161 0.56 7.73 -12.47
CA PRO A 161 -0.25 8.55 -13.37
C PRO A 161 -1.51 7.82 -13.87
N PHE A 162 -1.50 6.49 -13.94
CA PHE A 162 -2.69 5.71 -14.27
C PHE A 162 -3.77 5.84 -13.18
N LEU A 163 -3.41 5.72 -11.90
CA LEU A 163 -4.36 5.87 -10.78
C LEU A 163 -4.85 7.30 -10.58
N LEU A 164 -4.05 8.30 -10.97
CA LEU A 164 -4.44 9.71 -10.93
C LEU A 164 -5.46 10.09 -12.02
N ASP A 165 -5.57 9.29 -13.08
CA ASP A 165 -6.56 9.49 -14.13
C ASP A 165 -7.94 9.05 -13.62
N GLN A 166 -8.82 10.04 -13.42
CA GLN A 166 -10.15 9.84 -12.85
C GLN A 166 -11.07 8.97 -13.74
N SER A 167 -10.67 8.68 -14.98
CA SER A 167 -11.38 7.74 -15.84
C SER A 167 -11.13 6.27 -15.50
N ASN A 168 -10.06 5.98 -14.76
CA ASN A 168 -9.74 4.62 -14.31
C ASN A 168 -10.34 4.33 -12.94
N ILE A 169 -10.11 5.20 -11.95
CA ILE A 169 -10.69 5.08 -10.60
C ILE A 169 -11.00 6.49 -10.11
N ALA A 170 -12.23 6.72 -9.69
CA ALA A 170 -12.64 8.04 -9.23
C ALA A 170 -12.02 8.37 -7.86
N GLY A 171 -11.72 9.64 -7.64
CA GLY A 171 -11.49 10.15 -6.29
C GLY A 171 -10.06 10.07 -5.77
N LEU A 172 -9.21 9.24 -6.37
CA LEU A 172 -7.80 9.15 -6.01
C LEU A 172 -7.04 10.40 -6.48
N GLY A 173 -6.22 10.99 -5.61
CA GLY A 173 -5.30 12.08 -5.96
C GLY A 173 -3.89 11.78 -5.49
N ASN A 174 -3.08 12.82 -5.32
CA ASN A 174 -1.65 12.65 -5.14
C ASN A 174 -1.29 12.04 -3.78
N ILE A 175 -2.06 12.34 -2.74
CA ILE A 175 -1.83 11.84 -1.38
C ILE A 175 -2.16 10.36 -1.36
N TYR A 176 -3.42 10.01 -1.61
CA TYR A 176 -3.88 8.64 -1.43
C TYR A 176 -3.29 7.67 -2.47
N VAL A 177 -2.82 8.15 -3.62
CA VAL A 177 -2.04 7.29 -4.55
C VAL A 177 -0.64 6.97 -3.99
N ASP A 178 0.06 7.92 -3.38
CA ASP A 178 1.36 7.63 -2.75
C ASP A 178 1.19 6.63 -1.60
N GLU A 179 0.20 6.86 -0.73
CA GLU A 179 -0.10 6.00 0.41
C GLU A 179 -0.49 4.57 -0.02
N THR A 180 -1.44 4.43 -0.94
CA THR A 180 -1.92 3.11 -1.38
C THR A 180 -0.86 2.32 -2.15
N LEU A 181 0.01 2.97 -2.92
CA LEU A 181 1.14 2.32 -3.57
C LEU A 181 2.20 1.87 -2.56
N TRP A 182 2.44 2.65 -1.50
CA TRP A 182 3.30 2.23 -0.41
C TRP A 182 2.71 1.04 0.33
N LEU A 183 1.45 1.10 0.75
CA LEU A 183 0.73 -0.01 1.40
C LEU A 183 0.83 -1.29 0.56
N SER A 184 0.76 -1.16 -0.77
CA SER A 184 0.78 -2.29 -1.72
C SER A 184 2.17 -2.70 -2.21
N ARG A 185 3.24 -2.03 -1.76
CA ARG A 185 4.63 -2.31 -2.17
C ARG A 185 4.86 -2.22 -3.68
N ILE A 186 4.16 -1.29 -4.34
CA ILE A 186 4.29 -1.07 -5.79
C ILE A 186 5.09 0.20 -6.01
N HIS A 187 6.16 0.12 -6.80
CA HIS A 187 6.91 1.30 -7.22
C HIS A 187 6.02 2.22 -8.08
N PRO A 188 6.00 3.54 -7.86
CA PRO A 188 5.11 4.45 -8.58
C PRO A 188 5.32 4.49 -10.10
N GLU A 189 6.51 4.12 -10.56
CA GLU A 189 6.85 3.98 -11.99
C GLU A 189 6.64 2.57 -12.57
N GLN A 190 6.17 1.60 -11.79
CA GLN A 190 5.90 0.26 -12.30
C GLN A 190 4.85 0.33 -13.44
N PRO A 191 5.11 -0.23 -14.63
CA PRO A 191 4.12 -0.26 -15.70
C PRO A 191 2.86 -1.02 -15.28
N THR A 192 1.69 -0.42 -15.51
CA THR A 192 0.40 -0.90 -15.00
C THR A 192 0.10 -2.34 -15.44
N ASN A 193 0.33 -2.66 -16.72
CA ASN A 193 0.11 -4.00 -17.29
C ASN A 193 1.09 -5.08 -16.80
N THR A 194 2.06 -4.73 -15.95
CA THR A 194 3.03 -5.67 -15.39
C THR A 194 2.71 -6.03 -13.94
N ILE A 195 1.70 -5.40 -13.33
CA ILE A 195 1.31 -5.68 -11.94
C ILE A 195 0.58 -7.02 -11.89
N PRO A 196 1.09 -8.01 -11.14
CA PRO A 196 0.46 -9.32 -11.03
C PRO A 196 -0.82 -9.28 -10.21
N GLU A 197 -1.68 -10.28 -10.40
CA GLU A 197 -3.03 -10.32 -9.81
C GLU A 197 -3.02 -10.19 -8.28
N PHE A 198 -2.09 -10.83 -7.57
CA PHE A 198 -2.02 -10.70 -6.11
C PHE A 198 -1.76 -9.24 -5.67
N GLN A 199 -0.93 -8.50 -6.40
CA GLN A 199 -0.72 -7.07 -6.13
C GLN A 199 -1.92 -6.22 -6.55
N ILE A 200 -2.68 -6.62 -7.57
CA ILE A 200 -3.94 -5.95 -7.92
C ILE A 200 -4.97 -6.11 -6.79
N ARG A 201 -5.08 -7.31 -6.20
CA ARG A 201 -5.96 -7.57 -5.04
C ARG A 201 -5.55 -6.73 -3.84
N GLN A 202 -4.27 -6.75 -3.48
CA GLN A 202 -3.73 -5.96 -2.39
C GLN A 202 -3.91 -4.45 -2.61
N LEU A 203 -3.67 -3.96 -3.83
CA LEU A 203 -3.89 -2.56 -4.19
C LEU A 203 -5.35 -2.16 -4.08
N ARG A 204 -6.27 -3.01 -4.55
CA ARG A 204 -7.72 -2.79 -4.41
C ARG A 204 -8.11 -2.63 -2.94
N GLU A 205 -7.72 -3.58 -2.11
CA GLU A 205 -8.03 -3.59 -0.68
C GLU A 205 -7.46 -2.37 0.02
N ASN A 206 -6.18 -2.05 -0.24
CA ASN A 206 -5.52 -0.88 0.32
C ASN A 206 -6.17 0.42 -0.15
N ILE A 207 -6.60 0.54 -1.41
CA ILE A 207 -7.35 1.72 -1.90
C ILE A 207 -8.65 1.89 -1.12
N ILE A 208 -9.46 0.84 -1.00
CA ILE A 208 -10.76 0.91 -0.34
C ILE A 208 -10.57 1.22 1.16
N ALA A 209 -9.65 0.52 1.82
CA ALA A 209 -9.36 0.72 3.23
C ALA A 209 -8.82 2.12 3.51
N GLU A 210 -7.87 2.60 2.70
CA GLU A 210 -7.27 3.93 2.88
C GLU A 210 -8.30 5.03 2.75
N ILE A 211 -9.12 4.97 1.71
CA ILE A 211 -10.17 5.95 1.48
C ILE A 211 -11.20 5.92 2.63
N LYS A 212 -11.57 4.74 3.12
CA LYS A 212 -12.46 4.61 4.27
C LYS A 212 -11.85 5.24 5.53
N ARG A 213 -10.61 4.90 5.89
CA ARG A 213 -9.90 5.46 7.04
C ARG A 213 -9.77 6.98 6.94
N ALA A 214 -9.48 7.48 5.75
CA ALA A 214 -9.37 8.91 5.51
C ALA A 214 -10.71 9.64 5.68
N ILE A 215 -11.84 9.04 5.24
CA ILE A 215 -13.18 9.60 5.48
C ILE A 215 -13.51 9.61 6.98
N GLU A 216 -13.16 8.54 7.71
CA GLU A 216 -13.35 8.44 9.16
C GLU A 216 -12.52 9.49 9.92
N GLY A 217 -11.28 9.74 9.48
CA GLY A 217 -10.40 10.80 9.99
C GLY A 217 -10.66 12.20 9.41
N HIS A 218 -11.83 12.42 8.80
CA HIS A 218 -12.26 13.70 8.21
C HIS A 218 -11.36 14.27 7.10
N GLY A 219 -10.51 13.46 6.47
CA GLY A 219 -9.57 13.85 5.42
C GLY A 219 -8.31 14.52 5.95
N THR A 220 -7.49 15.03 5.05
CA THR A 220 -6.18 15.63 5.32
C THR A 220 -6.19 17.15 5.19
N THR A 221 -5.54 17.84 6.14
CA THR A 221 -5.25 19.29 6.03
C THR A 221 -3.76 19.52 5.80
N VAL A 222 -3.31 19.39 4.54
CA VAL A 222 -1.89 19.58 4.16
C VAL A 222 -1.56 21.03 3.78
N HIS A 223 -2.52 21.79 3.26
CA HIS A 223 -2.30 23.18 2.83
C HIS A 223 -3.38 24.11 3.36
N SER A 224 -4.60 23.95 2.86
CA SER A 224 -5.69 24.87 3.16
C SER A 224 -7.04 24.17 3.25
N PHE A 225 -7.10 22.83 3.26
CA PHE A 225 -8.36 22.13 3.41
C PHE A 225 -8.97 22.39 4.80
N SER A 226 -10.27 22.68 4.81
CA SER A 226 -11.09 22.78 6.02
C SER A 226 -12.43 22.10 5.76
N THR A 227 -13.04 21.55 6.82
CA THR A 227 -14.38 20.97 6.79
C THR A 227 -15.42 22.08 6.53
N ALA A 228 -16.69 21.69 6.31
CA ALA A 228 -17.78 22.65 6.18
C ALA A 228 -18.02 23.48 7.46
N TYR A 229 -17.50 23.03 8.61
CA TYR A 229 -17.52 23.74 9.89
C TYR A 229 -16.28 24.63 10.10
N GLY A 230 -15.34 24.64 9.14
CA GLY A 230 -14.10 25.42 9.22
C GLY A 230 -12.94 24.70 9.93
N GLU A 231 -13.14 23.48 10.42
CA GLU A 231 -12.14 22.69 11.15
C GLU A 231 -11.12 22.04 10.20
N ALA A 232 -9.94 21.69 10.71
CA ALA A 232 -8.98 20.88 9.95
C ALA A 232 -9.39 19.40 9.97
N GLY A 233 -9.04 18.64 8.92
CA GLY A 233 -9.03 17.19 8.99
C GLY A 233 -7.89 16.68 9.88
N GLU A 234 -7.95 15.43 10.32
CA GLU A 234 -6.95 14.85 11.24
C GLU A 234 -6.08 13.77 10.59
N PHE A 235 -6.41 13.36 9.35
CA PHE A 235 -5.79 12.20 8.73
C PHE A 235 -4.32 12.42 8.32
N GLN A 236 -3.84 13.67 8.25
CA GLN A 236 -2.43 13.97 7.95
C GLN A 236 -1.46 13.32 8.95
N ASN A 237 -1.90 13.06 10.18
CA ASN A 237 -1.09 12.42 11.22
C ASN A 237 -0.93 10.91 11.02
N HIS A 238 -1.67 10.32 10.07
CA HIS A 238 -1.68 8.89 9.78
C HIS A 238 -1.02 8.56 8.43
N LEU A 239 -0.43 9.55 7.75
CA LEU A 239 0.25 9.37 6.47
C LEU A 239 1.58 8.63 6.66
N MET A 240 1.83 7.63 5.81
CA MET A 240 2.98 6.75 5.91
C MET A 240 4.15 7.23 5.06
N VAL A 241 3.91 7.90 3.93
CA VAL A 241 4.97 8.38 3.03
C VAL A 241 4.79 9.82 2.56
N TYR A 242 3.56 10.26 2.35
CA TYR A 242 3.30 11.55 1.75
C TYR A 242 3.80 12.69 2.64
N GLY A 243 4.63 13.59 2.08
CA GLY A 243 5.20 14.70 2.82
C GLY A 243 6.39 14.33 3.73
N ARG A 244 6.70 13.05 3.90
CA ARG A 244 7.70 12.53 4.85
C ARG A 244 9.10 12.35 4.27
N LYS A 245 9.49 13.16 3.28
CA LYS A 245 10.80 13.02 2.59
C LYS A 245 11.94 13.08 3.62
N GLY A 246 12.80 12.07 3.62
CA GLY A 246 13.97 11.97 4.50
C GLY A 246 13.69 11.34 5.86
N GLU A 247 12.42 11.16 6.24
CA GLU A 247 12.05 10.44 7.46
C GLU A 247 12.17 8.92 7.27
N PRO A 248 12.41 8.16 8.35
CA PRO A 248 12.47 6.70 8.27
C PRO A 248 11.12 6.10 7.85
N CYS A 249 11.19 5.16 6.90
CA CYS A 249 10.05 4.33 6.51
C CYS A 249 9.56 3.48 7.70
N PHE A 250 8.26 3.51 7.98
CA PHE A 250 7.68 2.73 9.08
C PHE A 250 7.77 1.20 8.95
N ARG A 251 8.22 0.67 7.80
CA ARG A 251 8.43 -0.78 7.60
C ARG A 251 9.89 -1.22 7.75
N CYS A 252 10.82 -0.41 7.27
CA CYS A 252 12.20 -0.85 7.06
C CYS A 252 13.26 0.19 7.45
N ASP A 253 12.84 1.31 8.05
CA ASP A 253 13.70 2.41 8.50
C ASP A 253 14.44 3.18 7.37
N THR A 254 14.45 2.67 6.13
CA THR A 254 15.01 3.36 4.96
C THR A 254 14.36 4.73 4.76
N PRO A 255 15.14 5.82 4.59
CA PRO A 255 14.58 7.15 4.38
C PRO A 255 13.61 7.21 3.19
N ILE A 256 12.47 7.88 3.37
CA ILE A 256 11.50 8.10 2.29
C ILE A 256 12.08 9.05 1.24
N GLU A 257 12.00 8.65 -0.02
CA GLU A 257 12.44 9.46 -1.14
C GLU A 257 11.29 10.27 -1.73
N LYS A 258 11.65 11.40 -2.35
CA LYS A 258 10.71 12.23 -3.12
C LYS A 258 11.25 12.47 -4.51
N THR A 259 10.51 12.00 -5.51
CA THR A 259 10.80 12.21 -6.93
C THR A 259 9.63 12.91 -7.64
N LYS A 260 9.72 13.05 -8.97
CA LYS A 260 8.63 13.53 -9.83
C LYS A 260 8.25 12.44 -10.82
N VAL A 261 7.02 11.95 -10.74
CA VAL A 261 6.43 11.03 -11.74
C VAL A 261 5.29 11.77 -12.43
N ALA A 262 5.37 11.91 -13.76
CA ALA A 262 4.39 12.65 -14.56
C ALA A 262 4.06 14.06 -14.02
N GLN A 263 5.10 14.84 -13.68
CA GLN A 263 5.00 16.20 -13.13
C GLN A 263 4.28 16.30 -11.77
N ARG A 264 4.16 15.19 -11.04
CA ARG A 264 3.61 15.16 -9.68
C ARG A 264 4.68 14.74 -8.68
N GLY A 265 4.82 15.50 -7.59
CA GLY A 265 5.67 15.12 -6.46
C GLY A 265 5.21 13.76 -5.92
N THR A 266 6.15 12.84 -5.76
CA THR A 266 5.88 11.43 -5.48
C THR A 266 6.76 10.96 -4.35
N HIS A 267 6.15 10.48 -3.28
CA HIS A 267 6.82 9.97 -2.09
C HIS A 267 6.71 8.45 -2.08
N PHE A 268 7.83 7.77 -1.84
CA PHE A 268 7.88 6.31 -1.80
C PHE A 268 9.10 5.84 -1.01
N CYS A 269 9.08 4.58 -0.56
CA CYS A 269 10.24 3.95 0.06
C CYS A 269 11.01 3.14 -0.99
N PRO A 270 12.30 3.44 -1.26
CA PRO A 270 13.07 2.77 -2.32
C PRO A 270 13.30 1.28 -2.06
N ASP A 271 13.36 0.87 -0.79
CA ASP A 271 13.58 -0.53 -0.40
C ASP A 271 12.29 -1.35 -0.34
N CYS A 272 11.18 -0.75 0.08
CA CYS A 272 9.89 -1.45 0.13
C CYS A 272 9.16 -1.49 -1.21
N GLN A 273 9.41 -0.51 -2.09
CA GLN A 273 8.72 -0.36 -3.37
C GLN A 273 9.72 -0.45 -4.51
N VAL A 274 10.32 -1.62 -4.73
CA VAL A 274 11.36 -1.79 -5.77
C VAL A 274 10.75 -1.81 -7.16
N LEU A 275 11.30 -1.03 -8.10
CA LEU A 275 10.93 -1.08 -9.52
C LEU A 275 11.43 -2.40 -10.15
N ARG A 276 10.51 -3.23 -10.66
CA ARG A 276 10.85 -4.54 -11.22
C ARG A 276 10.79 -4.51 -12.75
N LYS A 277 11.89 -4.92 -13.40
CA LYS A 277 11.95 -5.08 -14.87
C LYS A 277 11.07 -6.21 -15.39
N ASP A 278 10.96 -7.27 -14.59
CA ASP A 278 10.07 -8.41 -14.82
C ASP A 278 9.43 -8.73 -13.46
N PRO A 279 8.37 -7.98 -13.09
CA PRO A 279 7.67 -8.25 -11.84
C PRO A 279 7.15 -9.69 -11.81
N GLY A 280 6.85 -10.27 -12.98
CA GLY A 280 6.39 -11.64 -13.15
C GLY A 280 5.07 -11.90 -12.44
N VAL A 281 4.35 -12.94 -12.88
CA VAL A 281 3.22 -13.51 -12.15
C VAL A 281 3.64 -14.21 -10.84
N THR A 282 4.95 -14.34 -10.58
CA THR A 282 5.50 -15.04 -9.41
C THR A 282 5.62 -14.12 -8.21
N MET A 283 4.76 -14.32 -7.23
CA MET A 283 4.94 -13.81 -5.87
C MET A 283 6.10 -14.53 -5.17
N VAL A 284 6.95 -13.78 -4.48
CA VAL A 284 7.99 -14.33 -3.60
C VAL A 284 7.62 -14.03 -2.14
N LEU A 285 7.23 -15.06 -1.39
CA LEU A 285 6.95 -14.95 0.05
C LEU A 285 8.23 -15.27 0.83
N GLY A 286 8.75 -14.30 1.58
CA GLY A 286 9.84 -14.54 2.53
C GLY A 286 9.32 -15.26 3.76
N LEU A 287 9.76 -16.49 4.03
CA LEU A 287 9.41 -17.23 5.24
C LEU A 287 10.56 -17.10 6.24
N THR A 288 10.28 -16.57 7.43
CA THR A 288 11.26 -16.40 8.49
C THR A 288 10.68 -16.74 9.86
N GLY A 289 11.52 -16.68 10.89
CA GLY A 289 11.17 -17.03 12.26
C GLY A 289 12.42 -17.06 13.15
N GLY A 290 12.21 -17.17 14.44
CA GLY A 290 13.30 -17.43 15.38
C GLY A 290 13.76 -18.89 15.35
N ILE A 291 14.90 -19.17 15.98
CA ILE A 291 15.29 -20.54 16.29
C ILE A 291 14.19 -21.25 17.09
N ALA A 292 13.93 -22.52 16.78
CA ALA A 292 12.92 -23.36 17.44
C ALA A 292 11.45 -22.87 17.39
N THR A 293 11.09 -21.93 16.49
CA THR A 293 9.70 -21.48 16.33
C THR A 293 8.86 -22.36 15.40
N GLY A 294 9.48 -23.30 14.66
CA GLY A 294 8.78 -24.22 13.75
C GLY A 294 8.64 -23.73 12.30
N LYS A 295 9.49 -22.79 11.87
CA LYS A 295 9.62 -22.36 10.46
C LYS A 295 9.70 -23.53 9.48
N SER A 296 10.51 -24.55 9.78
CA SER A 296 10.65 -25.73 8.92
C SER A 296 9.32 -26.48 8.74
N THR A 297 8.48 -26.57 9.77
CA THR A 297 7.14 -27.17 9.66
C THR A 297 6.27 -26.43 8.64
N VAL A 298 6.27 -25.09 8.69
CA VAL A 298 5.55 -24.26 7.71
C VAL A 298 6.14 -24.41 6.29
N SER A 299 7.47 -24.48 6.19
CA SER A 299 8.18 -24.75 4.93
C SER A 299 7.75 -26.09 4.31
N GLU A 300 7.60 -27.14 5.13
CA GLU A 300 7.12 -28.44 4.68
C GLU A 300 5.65 -28.41 4.22
N PHE A 301 4.77 -27.62 4.84
CA PHE A 301 3.40 -27.45 4.34
C PHE A 301 3.37 -26.90 2.92
N PHE A 302 4.18 -25.89 2.62
CA PHE A 302 4.26 -25.34 1.26
C PHE A 302 4.79 -26.38 0.27
N LYS A 303 5.81 -27.15 0.64
CA LYS A 303 6.32 -28.25 -0.19
C LYS A 303 5.27 -29.33 -0.44
N ALA A 304 4.45 -29.66 0.56
CA ALA A 304 3.35 -30.62 0.44
C ALA A 304 2.31 -30.17 -0.60
N TYR A 305 2.04 -28.87 -0.69
CA TYR A 305 1.21 -28.27 -1.75
C TYR A 305 1.95 -28.05 -3.08
N GLN A 306 3.14 -28.64 -3.25
CA GLN A 306 3.99 -28.49 -4.44
C GLN A 306 4.39 -27.03 -4.74
N ILE A 307 4.32 -26.14 -3.75
CA ILE A 307 4.75 -24.76 -3.86
C ILE A 307 6.28 -24.76 -3.72
N PRO A 308 7.03 -24.23 -4.71
CA PRO A 308 8.48 -24.28 -4.66
C PRO A 308 9.07 -23.46 -3.51
N VAL A 309 10.00 -24.07 -2.78
CA VAL A 309 10.77 -23.43 -1.70
C VAL A 309 12.23 -23.27 -2.11
N ILE A 310 12.74 -22.04 -2.01
CA ILE A 310 14.16 -21.71 -2.08
C ILE A 310 14.66 -21.57 -0.65
N ASP A 311 15.34 -22.60 -0.16
CA ASP A 311 16.00 -22.60 1.15
C ASP A 311 17.34 -21.86 1.06
N ALA A 312 17.47 -20.76 1.81
CA ALA A 312 18.66 -19.92 1.83
C ALA A 312 19.89 -20.65 2.38
N ASP A 313 19.71 -21.50 3.39
CA ASP A 313 20.82 -22.29 3.96
C ASP A 313 21.30 -23.33 2.96
N LYS A 314 20.37 -23.98 2.23
CA LYS A 314 20.73 -24.88 1.14
C LYS A 314 21.48 -24.14 0.04
N VAL A 315 21.01 -22.96 -0.39
CA VAL A 315 21.71 -22.17 -1.42
C VAL A 315 23.10 -21.72 -0.94
N ALA A 316 23.25 -21.33 0.32
CA ALA A 316 24.55 -20.99 0.91
C ALA A 316 25.54 -22.15 0.85
N ARG A 317 25.06 -23.40 1.01
CA ARG A 317 25.88 -24.61 0.86
C ARG A 317 26.23 -24.87 -0.60
N GLU A 318 25.28 -24.76 -1.51
CA GLU A 318 25.47 -25.01 -2.95
C GLU A 318 26.53 -24.06 -3.56
N VAL A 319 26.63 -22.81 -3.11
CA VAL A 319 27.60 -21.84 -3.68
C VAL A 319 29.05 -22.05 -3.25
N VAL A 320 29.29 -22.98 -2.31
CA VAL A 320 30.62 -23.37 -1.80
C VAL A 320 30.89 -24.86 -1.99
N GLU A 321 30.13 -25.55 -2.84
CA GLU A 321 30.41 -26.94 -3.20
C GLU A 321 31.69 -27.07 -4.05
N PRO A 322 32.30 -28.27 -4.11
CA PRO A 322 33.46 -28.52 -4.96
C PRO A 322 33.28 -28.03 -6.40
N GLY A 323 34.30 -27.34 -6.94
CA GLY A 323 34.28 -26.78 -8.30
C GLY A 323 33.56 -25.43 -8.43
N THR A 324 32.98 -24.89 -7.36
CA THR A 324 32.35 -23.57 -7.39
C THR A 324 33.36 -22.43 -7.19
N LYS A 325 32.99 -21.24 -7.68
CA LYS A 325 33.76 -20.01 -7.45
C LYS A 325 33.87 -19.68 -5.95
N GLY A 326 32.81 -19.91 -5.17
CA GLY A 326 32.80 -19.57 -3.75
C GLY A 326 33.79 -20.38 -2.94
N LEU A 327 33.89 -21.69 -3.20
CA LEU A 327 34.88 -22.53 -2.52
C LEU A 327 36.32 -22.09 -2.83
N LYS A 328 36.61 -21.77 -4.10
CA LYS A 328 37.92 -21.29 -4.53
C LYS A 328 38.30 -19.96 -3.88
N GLU A 329 37.35 -19.03 -3.74
CA GLU A 329 37.59 -17.75 -3.06
C GLU A 329 37.81 -17.95 -1.55
N ILE A 330 37.00 -18.81 -0.90
CA ILE A 330 37.19 -19.16 0.51
C ILE A 330 38.57 -19.79 0.75
N GLN A 331 38.99 -20.72 -0.10
CA GLN A 331 40.31 -21.34 -0.03
C GLN A 331 41.44 -20.32 -0.18
N THR A 332 41.31 -19.38 -1.12
CA THR A 332 42.29 -18.31 -1.32
C THR A 332 42.39 -17.40 -0.09
N THR A 333 41.26 -17.07 0.53
CA THR A 333 41.20 -16.10 1.65
C THR A 333 41.52 -16.72 3.01
N PHE A 334 40.99 -17.91 3.30
CA PHE A 334 41.09 -18.55 4.62
C PHE A 334 42.07 -19.72 4.64
N GLY A 335 42.65 -20.09 3.50
CA GLY A 335 43.68 -21.11 3.36
C GLY A 335 43.17 -22.54 3.16
N TRP A 336 44.09 -23.42 2.76
CA TRP A 336 43.82 -24.83 2.46
C TRP A 336 43.34 -25.63 3.66
N GLN A 337 43.64 -25.19 4.87
CA GLN A 337 43.16 -25.81 6.12
C GLN A 337 41.63 -25.79 6.27
N MET A 338 40.92 -25.00 5.46
CA MET A 338 39.45 -24.97 5.45
C MET A 338 38.84 -25.98 4.48
N ILE A 339 39.66 -26.78 3.79
CA ILE A 339 39.22 -27.75 2.78
C ILE A 339 39.52 -29.16 3.28
N GLN A 340 38.51 -30.02 3.28
CA GLN A 340 38.65 -31.43 3.63
C GLN A 340 39.41 -32.21 2.54
N PRO A 341 39.97 -33.40 2.86
CA PRO A 341 40.70 -34.22 1.88
C PRO A 341 39.87 -34.61 0.64
N ASP A 342 38.55 -34.68 0.77
CA ASP A 342 37.62 -34.97 -0.34
C ASP A 342 37.32 -33.74 -1.24
N GLY A 343 37.95 -32.59 -0.93
CA GLY A 343 37.78 -31.34 -1.65
C GLY A 343 36.56 -30.52 -1.22
N THR A 344 35.83 -30.94 -0.18
CA THR A 344 34.68 -30.18 0.35
C THR A 344 35.11 -29.15 1.40
N LEU A 345 34.24 -28.19 1.70
CA LEU A 345 34.50 -27.18 2.73
C LEU A 345 34.38 -27.77 4.14
N ASP A 346 35.41 -27.60 4.97
CA ASP A 346 35.31 -27.83 6.41
C ASP A 346 34.54 -26.68 7.08
N ARG A 347 33.23 -26.86 7.18
CA ARG A 347 32.32 -25.89 7.78
C ARG A 347 32.54 -25.70 9.28
N HIS A 348 33.01 -26.74 9.97
CA HIS A 348 33.24 -26.67 11.42
C HIS A 348 34.48 -25.82 11.71
N ALA A 349 35.58 -26.09 11.00
CA ALA A 349 36.80 -25.30 11.11
C ALA A 349 36.56 -23.84 10.70
N LEU A 350 35.90 -23.61 9.56
CA LEU A 350 35.57 -22.26 9.11
C LEU A 350 34.64 -21.54 10.08
N GLY A 351 33.59 -22.21 10.57
CA GLY A 351 32.65 -21.65 11.54
C GLY A 351 33.35 -21.19 12.83
N THR A 352 34.19 -22.06 13.39
CA THR A 352 34.99 -21.74 14.61
C THR A 352 35.85 -20.49 14.40
N LEU A 353 36.45 -20.37 13.22
CA LEU A 353 37.31 -19.22 12.88
C LEU A 353 36.53 -17.93 12.69
N VAL A 354 35.43 -17.94 11.94
CA VAL A 354 34.69 -16.71 11.60
C VAL A 354 33.82 -16.21 12.76
N PHE A 355 33.25 -17.10 13.58
CA PHE A 355 32.44 -16.67 14.73
C PHE A 355 33.27 -16.19 15.92
N SER A 356 34.57 -16.51 15.97
CA SER A 356 35.48 -15.92 16.96
C SER A 356 36.07 -14.57 16.51
N GLN A 357 35.94 -14.19 15.22
CA GLN A 357 36.59 -13.01 14.65
C GLN A 357 35.63 -12.24 13.71
N PRO A 358 35.02 -11.12 14.17
CA PRO A 358 34.05 -10.36 13.38
C PRO A 358 34.54 -9.94 11.98
N GLU A 359 35.81 -9.58 11.85
CA GLU A 359 36.41 -9.21 10.56
C GLU A 359 36.42 -10.37 9.56
N LYS A 360 36.70 -11.59 10.03
CA LYS A 360 36.68 -12.79 9.19
C LYS A 360 35.27 -13.18 8.76
N LEU A 361 34.29 -12.99 9.64
CA LEU A 361 32.88 -13.14 9.28
C LEU A 361 32.48 -12.15 8.18
N ALA A 362 32.91 -10.89 8.29
CA ALA A 362 32.67 -9.89 7.25
C ALA A 362 33.34 -10.26 5.90
N GLN A 363 34.56 -10.80 5.93
CA GLN A 363 35.24 -11.32 4.74
C GLN A 363 34.52 -12.51 4.12
N LEU A 364 34.04 -13.45 4.94
CA LEU A 364 33.25 -14.58 4.43
C LEU A 364 31.96 -14.10 3.76
N ASN A 365 31.26 -13.16 4.41
CA ASN A 365 30.02 -12.59 3.89
C ASN A 365 30.22 -11.80 2.59
N SER A 366 31.37 -11.14 2.41
CA SER A 366 31.69 -10.42 1.16
C SER A 366 31.95 -11.36 -0.02
N ILE A 367 32.44 -12.57 0.26
CA ILE A 367 32.61 -13.64 -0.73
C ILE A 367 31.27 -14.32 -1.04
N THR A 368 30.57 -14.82 -0.01
CA THR A 368 29.39 -15.68 -0.21
C THR A 368 28.13 -14.90 -0.55
N GLY A 369 27.94 -13.70 0.01
CA GLY A 369 26.73 -12.89 -0.17
C GLY A 369 26.36 -12.63 -1.64
N PRO A 370 27.28 -12.09 -2.48
CA PRO A 370 27.01 -11.88 -3.90
C PRO A 370 26.70 -13.18 -4.66
N LEU A 371 27.34 -14.30 -4.29
CA LEU A 371 27.14 -15.60 -4.92
C LEU A 371 25.76 -16.18 -4.57
N ILE A 372 25.36 -16.11 -3.30
CA ILE A 372 24.03 -16.51 -2.83
C ILE A 372 22.96 -15.69 -3.56
N LYS A 373 23.10 -14.35 -3.57
CA LYS A 373 22.15 -13.46 -4.26
C LYS A 373 22.02 -13.83 -5.74
N LYS A 374 23.14 -14.09 -6.43
CA LYS A 374 23.14 -14.50 -7.84
C LYS A 374 22.46 -15.86 -8.05
N ALA A 375 22.70 -16.83 -7.16
CA ALA A 375 22.06 -18.14 -7.22
C ALA A 375 20.55 -18.08 -6.99
N VAL A 376 20.10 -17.34 -5.96
CA VAL A 376 18.66 -17.11 -5.68
C VAL A 376 17.99 -16.42 -6.87
N VAL A 377 18.57 -15.35 -7.40
CA VAL A 377 18.03 -14.64 -8.58
C VAL A 377 17.92 -15.58 -9.79
N ARG A 378 18.90 -16.46 -10.00
CA ARG A 378 18.85 -17.46 -11.08
C ARG A 378 17.68 -18.44 -10.89
N LYS A 379 17.48 -18.98 -9.68
CA LYS A 379 16.36 -19.87 -9.37
C LYS A 379 15.01 -19.16 -9.57
N LEU A 380 14.86 -17.94 -9.06
CA LEU A 380 13.66 -17.11 -9.23
C LEU A 380 13.35 -16.82 -10.70
N ARG A 381 14.36 -16.50 -11.53
CA ARG A 381 14.17 -16.34 -12.98
C ARG A 381 13.63 -17.62 -13.63
N GLY A 382 14.10 -18.79 -13.21
CA GLY A 382 13.59 -20.07 -13.68
C GLY A 382 12.12 -20.31 -13.32
N TYR A 383 11.69 -19.89 -12.13
CA TYR A 383 10.28 -19.96 -11.72
C TYR A 383 9.41 -18.95 -12.47
N ARG A 384 9.88 -17.71 -12.67
CA ARG A 384 9.17 -16.68 -13.43
C ARG A 384 8.94 -17.06 -14.89
N ARG A 385 9.96 -17.65 -15.55
CA ARG A 385 9.83 -18.17 -16.92
C ARG A 385 8.77 -19.27 -17.03
N ARG A 386 8.62 -20.08 -15.99
CA ARG A 386 7.58 -21.12 -15.89
C ARG A 386 6.24 -20.59 -15.37
N GLN A 387 6.13 -19.28 -15.13
CA GLN A 387 4.95 -18.63 -14.60
C GLN A 387 4.43 -19.25 -13.29
N VAL A 388 5.34 -19.75 -12.45
CA VAL A 388 4.96 -20.26 -11.13
C VAL A 388 4.35 -19.12 -10.32
N PRO A 389 3.13 -19.27 -9.77
CA PRO A 389 2.43 -18.14 -9.14
C PRO A 389 3.01 -17.74 -7.78
N LEU A 390 3.54 -18.68 -7.01
CA LEU A 390 4.09 -18.45 -5.68
C LEU A 390 5.40 -19.24 -5.47
N VAL A 391 6.40 -18.58 -4.91
CA VAL A 391 7.67 -19.19 -4.47
C VAL A 391 7.95 -18.75 -3.04
N ILE A 392 8.34 -19.69 -2.19
CA ILE A 392 8.74 -19.40 -0.81
C ILE A 392 10.25 -19.20 -0.78
N TYR A 393 10.72 -18.10 -0.21
CA TYR A 393 12.12 -17.90 0.13
C TYR A 393 12.30 -18.10 1.62
N ASP A 394 12.82 -19.28 2.00
CA ASP A 394 12.94 -19.70 3.38
C ASP A 394 14.31 -19.27 3.94
N ALA A 395 14.31 -18.30 4.86
CA ALA A 395 15.53 -17.76 5.46
C ALA A 395 15.33 -17.39 6.95
N PRO A 396 16.09 -17.99 7.89
CA PRO A 396 15.98 -17.66 9.33
C PRO A 396 16.46 -16.23 9.66
N THR A 397 17.45 -15.73 8.91
CA THR A 397 18.08 -14.40 9.09
C THR A 397 17.63 -13.39 8.04
N LEU A 398 16.37 -13.50 7.57
CA LEU A 398 15.86 -12.70 6.45
C LEU A 398 16.00 -11.19 6.66
N PHE A 399 15.73 -10.70 7.87
CA PHE A 399 15.84 -9.27 8.20
C PHE A 399 17.29 -8.87 8.45
N GLU A 400 18.02 -9.68 9.21
CA GLU A 400 19.41 -9.45 9.60
C GLU A 400 20.34 -9.38 8.37
N ALA A 401 20.04 -10.16 7.33
CA ALA A 401 20.79 -10.17 6.08
C ALA A 401 20.28 -9.16 5.04
N HIS A 402 19.35 -8.25 5.40
CA HIS A 402 18.69 -7.32 4.48
C HIS A 402 18.01 -8.01 3.28
N GLY A 403 17.59 -9.27 3.43
CA GLY A 403 16.93 -10.05 2.39
C GLY A 403 15.47 -9.64 2.16
N ALA A 404 14.87 -8.93 3.11
CA ALA A 404 13.48 -8.46 3.08
C ALA A 404 13.13 -7.65 1.81
N ALA A 405 14.04 -6.81 1.31
CA ALA A 405 13.80 -5.96 0.14
C ALA A 405 13.52 -6.75 -1.17
N GLY A 406 13.93 -8.02 -1.22
CA GLY A 406 13.68 -8.89 -2.37
C GLY A 406 12.31 -9.58 -2.37
N MET A 407 11.56 -9.46 -1.28
CA MET A 407 10.30 -10.20 -1.06
C MET A 407 9.08 -9.38 -1.47
N ASN A 408 7.99 -10.07 -1.82
CA ASN A 408 6.68 -9.43 -1.99
C ASN A 408 6.01 -9.27 -0.64
N GLU A 409 5.96 -10.35 0.14
CA GLU A 409 5.47 -10.38 1.51
C GLU A 409 6.44 -11.16 2.39
N ILE A 410 6.34 -10.96 3.70
CA ILE A 410 7.15 -11.64 4.70
C ILE A 410 6.21 -12.30 5.71
N MET A 411 6.33 -13.62 5.82
CA MET A 411 5.66 -14.45 6.80
C MET A 411 6.62 -14.80 7.93
N VAL A 412 6.24 -14.47 9.16
CA VAL A 412 6.98 -14.81 10.38
C VAL A 412 6.24 -15.93 11.12
N VAL A 413 6.96 -17.01 11.42
CA VAL A 413 6.47 -18.06 12.31
C VAL A 413 6.82 -17.70 13.75
N ASN A 414 5.78 -17.46 14.55
CA ASN A 414 5.85 -16.95 15.91
C ASN A 414 5.43 -18.01 16.94
N VAL A 415 6.04 -17.95 18.12
CA VAL A 415 5.61 -18.67 19.33
C VAL A 415 5.94 -17.80 20.55
N PRO A 416 5.26 -17.97 21.71
CA PRO A 416 5.65 -17.31 22.95
C PRO A 416 7.09 -17.63 23.36
N ASP A 417 7.80 -16.65 23.95
CA ASP A 417 9.22 -16.77 24.34
C ASP A 417 9.49 -18.00 25.21
N GLN A 418 8.58 -18.30 26.15
CA GLN A 418 8.71 -19.47 27.02
C GLN A 418 8.64 -20.79 26.24
N VAL A 419 7.77 -20.87 25.24
CA VAL A 419 7.63 -22.04 24.36
C VAL A 419 8.87 -22.16 23.46
N GLN A 420 9.38 -21.04 22.93
CA GLN A 420 10.60 -21.02 22.13
C GLN A 420 11.79 -21.60 22.91
N LEU A 421 11.98 -21.11 24.14
CA LEU A 421 13.06 -21.53 25.02
C LEU A 421 12.96 -23.02 25.36
N GLN A 422 11.78 -23.50 25.76
CA GLN A 422 11.55 -24.91 26.07
C GLN A 422 11.81 -25.82 24.86
N ARG A 423 11.31 -25.44 23.68
CA ARG A 423 11.54 -26.20 22.44
C ARG A 423 13.01 -26.25 22.07
N LEU A 424 13.74 -25.15 22.19
CA LEU A 424 15.18 -25.11 21.88
C LEU A 424 15.98 -25.98 22.85
N MET A 425 15.73 -25.86 24.16
CA MET A 425 16.38 -26.69 25.18
C MET A 425 16.13 -28.18 24.94
N ALA A 426 14.88 -28.56 24.65
CA ALA A 426 14.52 -29.95 24.40
C ALA A 426 15.14 -30.52 23.11
N ARG A 427 15.17 -29.73 22.03
CA ARG A 427 15.66 -30.16 20.71
C ARG A 427 17.19 -30.31 20.68
N ASP A 428 17.90 -29.37 21.29
CA ASP A 428 19.37 -29.28 21.20
C ASP A 428 20.07 -29.73 22.51
N HIS A 429 19.31 -30.20 23.51
CA HIS A 429 19.80 -30.62 24.83
C HIS A 429 20.66 -29.55 25.55
N LEU A 430 20.19 -28.29 25.52
CA LEU A 430 20.92 -27.14 26.05
C LEU A 430 20.47 -26.74 27.45
N SER A 431 21.38 -26.13 28.22
CA SER A 431 20.99 -25.37 29.42
C SER A 431 20.17 -24.13 29.05
N LYS A 432 19.42 -23.60 30.03
CA LYS A 432 18.65 -22.36 29.86
C LYS A 432 19.53 -21.19 29.40
N LYS A 433 20.75 -21.09 29.93
CA LYS A 433 21.70 -20.01 29.61
C LYS A 433 22.14 -20.10 28.14
N GLU A 434 22.59 -21.27 27.70
CA GLU A 434 23.04 -21.49 26.32
C GLU A 434 21.90 -21.28 25.31
N ALA A 435 20.69 -21.73 25.65
CA ALA A 435 19.52 -21.53 24.80
C ALA A 435 19.17 -20.03 24.65
N LEU A 436 19.22 -19.25 25.73
CA LEU A 436 19.00 -17.81 25.69
C LEU A 436 20.08 -17.08 24.88
N GLU A 437 21.36 -17.46 25.03
CA GLU A 437 22.46 -16.91 24.23
C GLU A 437 22.22 -17.11 22.73
N ARG A 438 21.75 -18.30 22.32
CA ARG A 438 21.40 -18.58 20.91
C ARG A 438 20.20 -17.79 20.41
N ILE A 439 19.16 -17.62 21.24
CA ILE A 439 17.98 -16.82 20.88
C ILE A 439 18.37 -15.35 20.72
N ASN A 440 19.14 -14.80 21.66
CA ASN A 440 19.55 -13.40 21.68
C ASN A 440 20.58 -13.04 20.60
N ALA A 441 21.23 -14.03 19.99
CA ALA A 441 22.10 -13.81 18.83
C ALA A 441 21.33 -13.47 17.53
N GLN A 442 20.00 -13.63 17.53
CA GLN A 442 19.13 -13.28 16.41
C GLN A 442 18.35 -11.99 16.69
N MET A 443 17.80 -11.35 15.65
CA MET A 443 16.86 -10.25 15.87
C MET A 443 15.68 -10.74 16.74
N PRO A 444 15.27 -9.97 17.77
CA PRO A 444 14.16 -10.37 18.64
C PRO A 444 12.92 -10.73 17.84
N LEU A 445 12.24 -11.83 18.23
CA LEU A 445 11.08 -12.34 17.50
C LEU A 445 9.95 -11.31 17.43
N ALA A 446 9.74 -10.55 18.51
CA ALA A 446 8.79 -9.44 18.54
C ALA A 446 9.09 -8.36 17.48
N GLU A 447 10.36 -8.04 17.23
CA GLU A 447 10.75 -7.10 16.17
C GLU A 447 10.52 -7.68 14.78
N LYS A 448 10.76 -8.98 14.58
CA LYS A 448 10.40 -9.67 13.33
C LYS A 448 8.89 -9.61 13.08
N VAL A 449 8.08 -9.86 14.10
CA VAL A 449 6.61 -9.82 14.04
C VAL A 449 6.10 -8.42 13.66
N LYS A 450 6.65 -7.36 14.26
CA LYS A 450 6.30 -5.97 13.90
C LYS A 450 6.57 -5.63 12.43
N ARG A 451 7.57 -6.29 11.83
CA ARG A 451 8.01 -6.08 10.44
C ARG A 451 7.38 -7.07 9.44
N ALA A 452 6.56 -8.01 9.93
CA ALA A 452 5.94 -9.04 9.11
C ALA A 452 4.67 -8.54 8.41
N ASP A 453 4.36 -9.10 7.25
CA ASP A 453 3.04 -8.96 6.61
C ASP A 453 2.06 -10.00 7.12
N VAL A 454 2.59 -11.18 7.46
CA VAL A 454 1.81 -12.34 7.89
C VAL A 454 2.48 -12.95 9.11
N VAL A 455 1.69 -13.24 10.14
CA VAL A 455 2.17 -13.92 11.34
C VAL A 455 1.45 -15.26 11.43
N ILE A 456 2.23 -16.34 11.51
CA ILE A 456 1.72 -17.68 11.74
C ILE A 456 2.03 -18.06 13.19
N ASP A 457 0.99 -18.24 14.00
CA ASP A 457 1.14 -18.72 15.36
C ASP A 457 1.32 -20.24 15.38
N ASN A 458 2.45 -20.71 15.89
CA ASN A 458 2.82 -22.11 16.03
C ASN A 458 2.90 -22.57 17.50
N SER A 459 2.18 -21.89 18.39
CA SER A 459 2.11 -22.22 19.82
C SER A 459 1.22 -23.42 20.14
N ASP A 460 0.23 -23.70 19.31
CA ASP A 460 -0.76 -24.76 19.48
C ASP A 460 -0.38 -26.02 18.64
N SER A 461 -1.37 -26.75 18.11
CA SER A 461 -1.19 -27.93 17.27
C SER A 461 -0.76 -27.63 15.84
N VAL A 462 -0.06 -28.59 15.23
CA VAL A 462 0.40 -28.58 13.83
C VAL A 462 -0.77 -28.33 12.86
N ASP A 463 -1.96 -28.87 13.14
CA ASP A 463 -3.16 -28.69 12.32
C ASP A 463 -3.68 -27.25 12.34
N LYS A 464 -3.67 -26.59 13.51
CA LYS A 464 -4.04 -25.17 13.61
C LYS A 464 -3.04 -24.27 12.88
N THR A 465 -1.75 -24.62 12.92
CA THR A 465 -0.73 -23.92 12.12
C THR A 465 -0.95 -24.12 10.62
N LYS A 466 -1.25 -25.36 10.18
CA LYS A 466 -1.59 -25.66 8.79
C LYS A 466 -2.83 -24.89 8.32
N ALA A 467 -3.85 -24.80 9.16
CA ALA A 467 -5.08 -24.06 8.86
C ALA A 467 -4.83 -22.55 8.66
N GLN A 468 -3.91 -21.94 9.41
CA GLN A 468 -3.51 -20.55 9.20
C GLN A 468 -2.80 -20.35 7.84
N VAL A 469 -1.92 -21.27 7.45
CA VAL A 469 -1.25 -21.24 6.13
C VAL A 469 -2.26 -21.38 4.99
N VAL A 470 -3.21 -22.32 5.12
CA VAL A 470 -4.30 -22.53 4.15
C VAL A 470 -5.19 -21.28 4.03
N ARG A 471 -5.55 -20.67 5.16
CA ARG A 471 -6.32 -19.42 5.17
C ARG A 471 -5.60 -18.32 4.39
N TRP A 472 -4.32 -18.09 4.69
CA TRP A 472 -3.53 -17.09 3.98
C TRP A 472 -3.44 -17.39 2.48
N LEU A 473 -3.20 -18.65 2.08
CA LEU A 473 -3.16 -19.04 0.66
C LEU A 473 -4.48 -18.69 -0.05
N ASN A 474 -5.63 -18.93 0.58
CA ASN A 474 -6.93 -18.58 0.00
C ASN A 474 -7.12 -17.06 -0.13
N GLU A 475 -6.84 -16.31 0.94
CA GLU A 475 -6.98 -14.85 0.98
C GLU A 475 -6.04 -14.16 -0.03
N ALA A 476 -4.81 -14.64 -0.15
CA ALA A 476 -3.82 -14.12 -1.09
C ALA A 476 -4.07 -14.54 -2.56
N GLY A 477 -5.13 -15.31 -2.84
CA GLY A 477 -5.51 -15.72 -4.19
C GLY A 477 -4.73 -16.94 -4.72
N PHE A 478 -4.08 -17.69 -3.85
CA PHE A 478 -3.39 -18.95 -4.15
C PHE A 478 -4.17 -20.19 -3.73
N GLY A 479 -5.46 -20.06 -3.42
CA GLY A 479 -6.31 -21.17 -3.02
C GLY A 479 -6.34 -22.33 -4.03
N SER A 480 -6.17 -22.04 -5.32
CA SER A 480 -6.07 -23.06 -6.37
C SER A 480 -4.80 -23.93 -6.30
N LEU A 481 -3.79 -23.52 -5.52
CA LEU A 481 -2.59 -24.33 -5.27
C LEU A 481 -2.83 -25.37 -4.17
N ILE A 482 -3.88 -25.20 -3.38
CA ILE A 482 -4.30 -26.14 -2.34
C ILE A 482 -5.08 -27.26 -3.03
N THR A 483 -4.36 -28.14 -3.71
CA THR A 483 -4.94 -29.39 -4.20
C THR A 483 -4.37 -30.53 -3.37
N ASP A 484 -5.23 -31.23 -2.63
CA ASP A 484 -4.95 -32.63 -2.29
C ASP A 484 -5.06 -33.41 -3.60
N LYS A 485 -3.96 -33.48 -4.36
CA LYS A 485 -3.83 -34.49 -5.42
C LYS A 485 -3.50 -35.86 -4.82
N SER A 486 -4.23 -36.25 -3.78
CA SER A 486 -4.38 -37.63 -3.38
C SER A 486 -5.58 -38.20 -4.14
N ASN A 487 -5.36 -38.45 -5.43
CA ASN A 487 -6.13 -39.44 -6.19
C ASN A 487 -5.18 -40.57 -6.54
#